data_AF-A0A8J6H6E2-F1
#
_entry.id   AF-A0A8J6H6E2-F1
#
_cell.length_a   1.000
_cell.length_b   1.000
_cell.length_c   1.000
_cell.angle_alpha   90.00
_cell.angle_beta   90.00
_cell.angle_gamma   90.00
#
_symmetry.space_group_name_H-M   'P 1'
#
loop_
_entity.id
_entity.type
_entity.pdbx_description
1 polymer ?
#
loop_
_entity_poly.entity_id
_entity_poly.type
_entity_poly.pdbx_seq_one_letter_code
_entity_poly.pdbx_strand_id
1 'polypeptide(L)'
;MPALGTSATARTTGDNIKLQLKQVKNSYFRIKMCTEVNYEDFVVIHHEMGHIQYYLQYAEQPYNFRDGANPGFHEAIGDTIALSVSTPKHLQKINLLQDYEDNDESSINALMDIALQKVAFLPFGLLIDKWRWDVFSGAVTQDKWNSHWWEYRKQYQKLKPPVPRADPRDFDPGAKFHVAGDSQYIAYFVAHIVQFQFYRSLCIAAGEYNPDDKEVPLHKCDFYESTAAGEKLKDGLSLGASKHWSDVLEVMTEERKLDATALLEYFEPLYNFLKEQNQKLKL
;
A
#
# COMPACT_ATOMS: atom_id res chain seq x y z
N MET A 1 28.61 -10.68 -4.04
CA MET A 1 28.92 -9.48 -4.85
C MET A 1 28.58 -8.27 -4.01
N PRO A 2 29.43 -7.23 -3.93
CA PRO A 2 29.33 -6.20 -2.90
C PRO A 2 28.11 -5.30 -3.12
N ALA A 3 27.57 -4.82 -2.01
CA ALA A 3 26.39 -3.97 -1.88
C ALA A 3 26.26 -2.93 -3.01
N LEU A 4 25.13 -2.98 -3.73
CA LEU A 4 24.67 -1.86 -4.53
C LEU A 4 24.15 -0.78 -3.57
N GLY A 5 25.08 -0.03 -2.97
CA GLY A 5 24.77 1.23 -2.33
C GLY A 5 24.14 2.15 -3.38
N THR A 6 22.83 2.33 -3.30
CA THR A 6 22.12 3.40 -4.00
C THR A 6 22.44 4.70 -3.27
N SER A 7 23.54 5.36 -3.65
CA SER A 7 23.75 6.75 -3.24
C SER A 7 22.72 7.62 -3.97
N ALA A 8 21.67 8.04 -3.27
CA ALA A 8 20.80 9.11 -3.74
C ALA A 8 21.52 10.45 -3.50
N THR A 9 21.79 11.21 -4.56
CA THR A 9 22.21 12.61 -4.40
C THR A 9 20.96 13.48 -4.32
N ALA A 10 20.60 13.92 -3.13
CA ALA A 10 19.64 15.00 -2.96
C ALA A 10 20.29 16.31 -3.43
N ARG A 11 19.71 16.98 -4.43
CA ARG A 11 20.03 18.37 -4.75
C ARG A 11 18.86 19.24 -4.32
N THR A 12 19.12 20.13 -3.37
CA THR A 12 18.19 21.16 -2.95
C THR A 12 18.24 22.31 -3.97
N THR A 13 17.20 22.45 -4.77
CA THR A 13 16.97 23.67 -5.55
C THR A 13 15.52 24.08 -5.35
N GLY A 14 15.27 24.93 -4.35
CA GLY A 14 13.97 25.54 -4.04
C GLY A 14 12.88 24.56 -3.60
N ASP A 15 12.62 24.48 -2.29
CA ASP A 15 11.47 23.86 -1.60
C ASP A 15 10.97 22.48 -2.07
N ASN A 16 11.73 21.76 -2.91
CA ASN A 16 11.36 20.46 -3.44
C ASN A 16 12.60 19.55 -3.50
N ILE A 17 12.52 18.40 -2.84
CA ILE A 17 13.54 17.36 -2.90
C ILE A 17 13.35 16.58 -4.20
N LYS A 18 14.29 16.70 -5.14
CA LYS A 18 14.36 15.83 -6.32
C LYS A 18 15.31 14.68 -6.04
N LEU A 19 14.78 13.47 -5.89
CA LEU A 19 15.58 12.23 -5.84
C LEU A 19 15.85 11.76 -7.27
N GLN A 20 17.13 11.77 -7.69
CA GLN A 20 17.59 11.11 -8.90
C GLN A 20 18.37 9.84 -8.51
N LEU A 21 17.85 8.68 -8.90
CA LEU A 21 18.52 7.39 -8.69
C LEU A 21 19.37 7.01 -9.93
N LYS A 22 20.40 6.19 -9.67
CA LYS A 22 21.53 5.87 -10.56
C LYS A 22 21.09 5.42 -11.97
N GLN A 23 21.83 5.86 -12.99
CA GLN A 23 21.63 5.51 -14.40
C GLN A 23 21.88 4.01 -14.65
N VAL A 24 20.86 3.28 -15.09
CA VAL A 24 21.01 1.93 -15.66
C VAL A 24 20.78 2.04 -17.17
N LYS A 25 21.84 1.80 -17.96
CA LYS A 25 21.83 1.77 -19.45
C LYS A 25 20.98 2.86 -20.14
N ASN A 26 21.20 4.13 -19.79
CA ASN A 26 20.48 5.30 -20.35
C ASN A 26 18.99 5.45 -19.96
N SER A 27 18.49 4.70 -18.98
CA SER A 27 17.15 4.92 -18.40
C SER A 27 17.20 5.93 -17.25
N TYR A 28 16.22 6.84 -17.21
CA TYR A 28 16.07 7.85 -16.16
C TYR A 28 14.75 7.61 -15.41
N PHE A 29 14.85 7.36 -14.11
CA PHE A 29 13.69 7.21 -13.21
C PHE A 29 13.58 8.42 -12.29
N ARG A 30 12.37 8.90 -12.03
CA ARG A 30 12.12 10.17 -11.33
C ARG A 30 10.88 10.07 -10.46
N ILE A 31 10.94 10.69 -9.29
CA ILE A 31 9.78 10.98 -8.44
C ILE A 31 9.47 12.47 -8.56
N LYS A 32 8.17 12.81 -8.62
CA LYS A 32 7.69 14.19 -8.54
C LYS A 32 6.67 14.32 -7.41
N MET A 33 7.17 14.57 -6.21
CA MET A 33 6.42 14.72 -4.97
C MET A 33 6.72 16.09 -4.37
N CYS A 34 5.68 16.78 -3.87
CA CYS A 34 5.83 18.03 -3.12
C CYS A 34 6.03 17.69 -1.64
N THR A 35 7.21 17.17 -1.32
CA THR A 35 7.50 16.56 -0.01
C THR A 35 7.63 17.60 1.11
N GLU A 36 6.94 17.35 2.21
CA GLU A 36 7.07 18.02 3.49
C GLU A 36 7.77 17.13 4.53
N VAL A 37 8.32 17.72 5.59
CA VAL A 37 9.00 16.99 6.66
C VAL A 37 7.97 16.58 7.72
N ASN A 38 7.26 15.48 7.45
CA ASN A 38 6.29 14.90 8.38
C ASN A 38 6.24 13.36 8.21
N TYR A 39 5.54 12.67 9.12
CA TYR A 39 5.45 11.20 9.10
C TYR A 39 4.65 10.66 7.90
N GLU A 40 3.60 11.35 7.48
CA GLU A 40 2.79 10.95 6.33
C GLU A 40 3.64 10.91 5.05
N ASP A 41 4.40 11.98 4.79
CA ASP A 41 5.29 12.07 3.65
C ASP A 41 6.50 11.13 3.75
N PHE A 42 6.94 10.80 4.97
CA PHE A 42 7.94 9.75 5.20
C PHE A 42 7.42 8.36 4.82
N VAL A 43 6.14 8.08 4.98
CA VAL A 43 5.51 6.83 4.51
C VAL A 43 5.29 6.90 3.00
N VAL A 44 4.77 8.01 2.47
CA VAL A 44 4.49 8.20 1.03
C VAL A 44 5.77 8.12 0.19
N ILE A 45 6.92 8.62 0.66
CA ILE A 45 8.15 8.49 -0.12
C ILE A 45 8.57 7.03 -0.31
N HIS A 46 8.25 6.12 0.62
CA HIS A 46 8.50 4.69 0.45
C HIS A 46 7.55 4.06 -0.57
N HIS A 47 6.28 4.50 -0.61
CA HIS A 47 5.35 4.16 -1.68
C HIS A 47 5.95 4.49 -3.06
N GLU A 48 6.36 5.76 -3.25
CA GLU A 48 6.93 6.24 -4.51
C GLU A 48 8.27 5.56 -4.86
N MET A 49 9.12 5.30 -3.87
CA MET A 49 10.36 4.56 -4.06
C MET A 49 10.12 3.10 -4.46
N GLY A 50 9.01 2.50 -4.03
CA GLY A 50 8.56 1.18 -4.50
C GLY A 50 8.35 1.13 -6.02
N HIS A 51 7.71 2.17 -6.58
CA HIS A 51 7.56 2.30 -8.04
C HIS A 51 8.92 2.38 -8.73
N ILE A 52 9.83 3.23 -8.24
CA ILE A 52 11.17 3.34 -8.82
C ILE A 52 11.95 2.02 -8.72
N GLN A 53 11.84 1.32 -7.60
CA GLN A 53 12.50 0.03 -7.44
C GLN A 53 11.96 -0.99 -8.44
N TYR A 54 10.65 -1.06 -8.66
CA TYR A 54 10.07 -1.94 -9.67
C TYR A 54 10.59 -1.58 -11.08
N TYR A 55 10.61 -0.28 -11.41
CA TYR A 55 11.16 0.21 -12.68
C TYR A 55 12.60 -0.22 -12.92
N LEU A 56 13.44 -0.16 -11.87
CA LEU A 56 14.82 -0.59 -11.91
C LEU A 56 14.94 -2.11 -12.14
N GLN A 57 14.10 -2.91 -11.50
CA GLN A 57 14.19 -4.37 -11.55
C GLN A 57 13.82 -4.95 -12.91
N TYR A 58 12.78 -4.44 -13.56
CA TYR A 58 12.40 -4.90 -14.90
C TYR A 58 13.00 -4.09 -16.05
N ALA A 59 13.93 -3.16 -15.77
CA ALA A 59 14.51 -2.28 -16.79
C ALA A 59 15.12 -3.01 -18.00
N GLU A 60 15.55 -4.26 -17.82
CA GLU A 60 16.17 -5.10 -18.85
C GLU A 60 15.15 -5.97 -19.61
N GLN A 61 13.88 -6.01 -19.19
CA GLN A 61 12.83 -6.71 -19.91
C GLN A 61 12.57 -6.06 -21.29
N PRO A 62 12.03 -6.80 -22.28
CA PRO A 62 11.44 -6.23 -23.48
C PRO A 62 10.44 -5.14 -23.12
N TYR A 63 10.32 -4.09 -23.95
CA TYR A 63 9.50 -2.92 -23.66
C TYR A 63 8.07 -3.27 -23.20
N ASN A 64 7.42 -4.23 -23.86
CA ASN A 64 6.06 -4.68 -23.53
C ASN A 64 5.92 -5.34 -22.16
N PHE A 65 7.02 -5.74 -21.51
CA PHE A 65 7.04 -6.37 -20.19
C PHE A 65 7.59 -5.45 -19.10
N ARG A 66 7.90 -4.19 -19.42
CA ARG A 66 8.35 -3.16 -18.46
C ARG A 66 7.15 -2.50 -17.77
N ASP A 67 6.37 -3.33 -17.11
CA ASP A 67 5.23 -2.95 -16.28
C ASP A 67 5.13 -3.95 -15.13
N GLY A 68 4.29 -3.67 -14.15
CA GLY A 68 4.00 -4.57 -13.05
C GLY A 68 3.23 -5.78 -13.53
N ALA A 69 3.31 -6.88 -12.78
CA ALA A 69 2.61 -8.11 -13.12
C ALA A 69 1.08 -7.90 -13.26
N ASN A 70 0.54 -6.99 -12.45
CA ASN A 70 -0.72 -6.27 -12.68
C ASN A 70 -0.65 -4.90 -11.96
N PRO A 71 -1.61 -3.98 -12.19
CA PRO A 71 -1.59 -2.66 -11.55
C PRO A 71 -1.54 -2.69 -10.02
N GLY A 72 -2.18 -3.67 -9.37
CA GLY A 72 -2.15 -3.80 -7.91
C GLY A 72 -0.79 -4.20 -7.36
N PHE A 73 0.05 -4.89 -8.13
CA PHE A 73 1.43 -5.18 -7.73
C PHE A 73 2.24 -3.88 -7.68
N HIS A 74 2.09 -3.01 -8.67
CA HIS A 74 2.80 -1.74 -8.74
C HIS A 74 2.58 -0.89 -7.48
N GLU A 75 1.31 -0.76 -7.07
CA GLU A 75 0.92 0.00 -5.88
C GLU A 75 1.29 -0.69 -4.55
N ALA A 76 1.47 -2.02 -4.54
CA ALA A 76 1.69 -2.78 -3.31
C ALA A 76 3.14 -2.76 -2.81
N ILE A 77 4.14 -2.66 -3.71
CA ILE A 77 5.55 -2.86 -3.33
C ILE A 77 6.03 -1.83 -2.31
N GLY A 78 5.82 -0.55 -2.61
CA GLY A 78 6.24 0.51 -1.71
C GLY A 78 5.45 0.49 -0.40
N ASP A 79 4.16 0.15 -0.45
CA ASP A 79 3.30 -0.03 0.72
C ASP A 79 3.76 -1.19 1.61
N THR A 80 4.19 -2.31 1.04
CA THR A 80 4.75 -3.45 1.80
C THR A 80 6.01 -3.03 2.55
N ILE A 81 6.89 -2.23 1.92
CA ILE A 81 8.09 -1.69 2.57
C ILE A 81 7.69 -0.70 3.66
N ALA A 82 6.70 0.15 3.38
CA ALA A 82 6.20 1.13 4.33
C ALA A 82 5.66 0.48 5.61
N LEU A 83 5.02 -0.71 5.53
CA LEU A 83 4.60 -1.46 6.73
C LEU A 83 5.78 -1.75 7.67
N SER A 84 6.94 -2.17 7.14
CA SER A 84 8.16 -2.42 7.92
C SER A 84 8.70 -1.13 8.53
N VAL A 85 8.75 -0.06 7.73
CA VAL A 85 9.29 1.25 8.10
C VAL A 85 8.45 1.94 9.18
N SER A 86 7.14 1.71 9.16
CA SER A 86 6.18 2.25 10.13
C SER A 86 6.18 1.54 11.48
N THR A 87 6.92 0.43 11.64
CA THR A 87 6.96 -0.26 12.93
C THR A 87 7.72 0.54 13.98
N PRO A 88 7.31 0.49 15.27
CA PRO A 88 8.08 1.07 16.36
C PRO A 88 9.53 0.55 16.40
N LYS A 89 9.72 -0.75 16.12
CA LYS A 89 11.03 -1.40 16.00
C LYS A 89 11.93 -0.68 14.99
N HIS A 90 11.42 -0.40 13.79
CA HIS A 90 12.18 0.31 12.78
C HIS A 90 12.47 1.77 13.18
N LEU A 91 11.44 2.49 13.65
CA LEU A 91 11.57 3.90 14.04
C LEU A 91 12.57 4.11 15.18
N GLN A 92 12.65 3.18 16.14
CA GLN A 92 13.70 3.17 17.16
C GLN A 92 15.08 2.94 16.53
N LYS A 93 15.21 1.96 15.62
CA LYS A 93 16.48 1.65 14.94
C LYS A 93 17.06 2.84 14.18
N ILE A 94 16.21 3.69 13.59
CA ILE A 94 16.62 4.92 12.87
C ILE A 94 16.57 6.19 13.73
N ASN A 95 16.37 6.08 15.04
CA ASN A 95 16.32 7.17 16.02
C ASN A 95 15.19 8.20 15.82
N LEU A 96 14.08 7.82 15.17
CA LEU A 96 12.88 8.67 15.04
C LEU A 96 11.85 8.43 16.15
N LEU A 97 12.00 7.36 16.92
CA LEU A 97 11.18 7.06 18.09
C LEU A 97 12.09 6.76 19.29
N GLN A 98 11.86 7.44 20.41
CA GLN A 98 12.61 7.30 21.65
C GLN A 98 11.65 6.98 22.80
N ASP A 99 12.15 6.31 23.84
CA ASP A 99 11.39 6.00 25.06
C ASP A 99 10.05 5.27 24.81
N TYR A 100 9.97 4.46 23.75
CA TYR A 100 8.78 3.67 23.44
C TYR A 100 8.74 2.39 24.29
N GLU A 101 7.69 2.28 25.10
CA GLU A 101 7.37 1.06 25.85
C GLU A 101 6.56 0.12 24.97
N ASP A 102 7.17 -0.98 24.52
CA ASP A 102 6.50 -1.98 23.72
C ASP A 102 5.63 -2.90 24.61
N ASN A 103 4.37 -2.50 24.79
CA ASN A 103 3.35 -3.21 25.55
C ASN A 103 2.06 -3.40 24.74
N ASP A 104 1.09 -4.12 25.31
CA ASP A 104 -0.18 -4.43 24.63
C ASP A 104 -0.96 -3.17 24.22
N GLU A 105 -1.06 -2.16 25.09
CA GLU A 105 -1.79 -0.92 24.81
C GLU A 105 -1.16 -0.16 23.64
N SER A 106 0.17 -0.04 23.65
CA SER A 106 0.92 0.60 22.57
C SER A 106 0.76 -0.16 21.23
N SER A 107 0.75 -1.50 21.28
CA SER A 107 0.55 -2.35 20.11
C SER A 107 -0.86 -2.19 19.54
N ILE A 108 -1.88 -2.12 20.39
CA ILE A 108 -3.26 -1.86 19.97
C ILE A 108 -3.39 -0.46 19.35
N ASN A 109 -2.75 0.57 19.93
CA ASN A 109 -2.76 1.92 19.35
C ASN A 109 -2.10 1.94 17.96
N ALA A 110 -0.94 1.31 17.81
CA ALA A 110 -0.25 1.21 16.53
C ALA A 110 -1.09 0.44 15.48
N LEU A 111 -1.69 -0.69 15.87
CA LEU A 111 -2.58 -1.44 14.99
C LEU A 111 -3.81 -0.63 14.59
N MET A 112 -4.41 0.14 15.51
CA MET A 112 -5.56 0.99 15.22
C MET A 112 -5.21 2.08 14.19
N ASP A 113 -4.05 2.72 14.34
CA ASP A 113 -3.58 3.72 13.37
C ASP A 113 -3.45 3.12 11.96
N ILE A 114 -2.78 1.97 11.84
CA ILE A 114 -2.62 1.27 10.56
C ILE A 114 -3.99 0.77 10.04
N ALA A 115 -4.91 0.34 10.90
CA ALA A 115 -6.24 -0.11 10.47
C ALA A 115 -7.10 1.03 9.91
N LEU A 116 -7.00 2.23 10.50
CA LEU A 116 -7.67 3.43 9.98
C LEU A 116 -7.16 3.83 8.59
N GLN A 117 -5.91 3.51 8.27
CA GLN A 117 -5.34 3.76 6.95
C GLN A 117 -5.64 2.63 5.97
N LYS A 118 -5.50 1.36 6.38
CA LYS A 118 -5.55 0.20 5.48
C LYS A 118 -6.93 -0.47 5.43
N VAL A 119 -7.52 -0.78 6.57
CA VAL A 119 -8.82 -1.47 6.65
C VAL A 119 -9.96 -0.52 6.27
N ALA A 120 -9.97 0.71 6.80
CA ALA A 120 -11.00 1.68 6.49
C ALA A 120 -10.96 2.16 5.02
N PHE A 121 -9.80 2.00 4.35
CA PHE A 121 -9.64 2.30 2.93
C PHE A 121 -10.30 1.26 2.01
N LEU A 122 -10.31 -0.03 2.37
CA LEU A 122 -10.78 -1.11 1.48
C LEU A 122 -12.15 -0.84 0.83
N PRO A 123 -13.20 -0.42 1.56
CA PRO A 123 -14.49 -0.14 0.93
C PRO A 123 -14.42 1.07 -0.03
N PHE A 124 -13.56 2.05 0.26
CA PHE A 124 -13.32 3.20 -0.63
C PHE A 124 -12.57 2.80 -1.90
N GLY A 125 -11.51 1.99 -1.77
CA GLY A 125 -10.75 1.44 -2.89
C GLY A 125 -11.63 0.66 -3.87
N LEU A 126 -12.60 -0.09 -3.35
CA LEU A 126 -13.54 -0.85 -4.17
C LEU A 126 -14.57 0.04 -4.88
N LEU A 127 -15.21 0.95 -4.14
CA LEU A 127 -16.41 1.63 -4.64
C LEU A 127 -16.13 2.63 -5.76
N ILE A 128 -14.92 3.19 -5.84
CA ILE A 128 -14.59 4.18 -6.88
C ILE A 128 -14.70 3.54 -8.26
N ASP A 129 -14.07 2.39 -8.46
CA ASP A 129 -14.14 1.70 -9.74
C ASP A 129 -15.48 1.01 -9.97
N LYS A 130 -16.13 0.52 -8.90
CA LYS A 130 -17.52 0.06 -9.02
C LYS A 130 -18.44 1.16 -9.57
N TRP A 131 -18.32 2.38 -9.06
CA TRP A 131 -19.06 3.53 -9.58
C TRP A 131 -18.70 3.83 -11.04
N ARG A 132 -17.40 3.85 -11.39
CA ARG A 132 -16.97 4.09 -12.78
C ARG A 132 -17.46 3.02 -13.73
N TRP A 133 -17.44 1.74 -13.36
CA TRP A 133 -17.92 0.66 -14.21
C TRP A 133 -19.43 0.78 -14.49
N ASP A 134 -20.22 1.20 -13.51
CA ASP A 134 -21.65 1.46 -13.73
C ASP A 134 -21.88 2.66 -14.68
N VAL A 135 -21.04 3.69 -14.58
CA VAL A 135 -21.05 4.83 -15.52
C VAL A 135 -20.63 4.38 -16.93
N PHE A 136 -19.52 3.66 -17.06
CA PHE A 136 -18.96 3.22 -18.35
C PHE A 136 -19.87 2.23 -19.08
N SER A 137 -20.54 1.35 -18.34
CA SER A 137 -21.50 0.40 -18.90
C SER A 137 -22.85 1.03 -19.26
N GLY A 138 -23.10 2.27 -18.84
CA GLY A 138 -24.39 2.94 -19.01
C GLY A 138 -25.48 2.44 -18.05
N ALA A 139 -25.13 1.62 -17.05
CA ALA A 139 -26.07 1.17 -16.01
C ALA A 139 -26.62 2.35 -15.19
N VAL A 140 -25.86 3.46 -15.10
CA VAL A 140 -26.27 4.69 -14.43
C VAL A 140 -26.25 5.85 -15.41
N THR A 141 -27.40 6.49 -15.59
CA THR A 141 -27.57 7.66 -16.44
C THR A 141 -26.88 8.90 -15.84
N GLN A 142 -26.49 9.85 -16.69
CA GLN A 142 -25.71 11.03 -16.29
C GLN A 142 -26.37 11.86 -15.18
N ASP A 143 -27.70 11.98 -15.19
CA ASP A 143 -28.49 12.68 -14.16
C ASP A 143 -28.41 12.02 -12.76
N LYS A 144 -27.93 10.77 -12.67
CA LYS A 144 -27.82 9.99 -11.43
C LYS A 144 -26.39 9.78 -10.95
N TRP A 145 -25.39 10.26 -11.67
CA TRP A 145 -23.97 10.07 -11.34
C TRP A 145 -23.63 10.47 -9.91
N ASN A 146 -24.08 11.65 -9.47
CA ASN A 146 -23.79 12.15 -8.13
C ASN A 146 -24.54 11.40 -7.02
N SER A 147 -25.83 11.12 -7.22
CA SER A 147 -26.61 10.36 -6.23
C SER A 147 -26.09 8.93 -6.08
N HIS A 148 -25.69 8.30 -7.19
CA HIS A 148 -25.14 6.94 -7.20
C HIS A 148 -23.81 6.85 -6.46
N TRP A 149 -22.95 7.87 -6.59
CA TRP A 149 -21.73 7.98 -5.81
C TRP A 149 -22.01 7.97 -4.30
N TRP A 150 -22.96 8.79 -3.85
CA TRP A 150 -23.33 8.84 -2.43
C TRP A 150 -24.07 7.59 -1.96
N GLU A 151 -24.82 6.92 -2.83
CA GLU A 151 -25.39 5.61 -2.54
C GLU A 151 -24.30 4.58 -2.21
N TYR A 152 -23.25 4.48 -3.03
CA TYR A 152 -22.12 3.60 -2.74
C TYR A 152 -21.32 4.02 -1.51
N ARG A 153 -21.05 5.31 -1.32
CA ARG A 153 -20.41 5.80 -0.08
C ARG A 153 -21.22 5.43 1.16
N LYS A 154 -22.55 5.48 1.10
CA LYS A 154 -23.45 5.05 2.17
C LYS A 154 -23.47 3.53 2.33
N GLN A 155 -23.54 2.78 1.24
CA GLN A 155 -23.65 1.32 1.27
C GLN A 155 -22.37 0.66 1.80
N TYR A 156 -21.22 1.05 1.26
CA TYR A 156 -19.93 0.40 1.52
C TYR A 156 -19.17 1.01 2.69
N GLN A 157 -19.12 2.34 2.82
CA GLN A 157 -18.38 3.01 3.89
C GLN A 157 -19.24 3.45 5.07
N LYS A 158 -20.57 3.39 4.95
CA LYS A 158 -21.51 3.90 5.96
C LYS A 158 -21.34 5.40 6.24
N LEU A 159 -20.90 6.16 5.23
CA LEU A 159 -20.70 7.61 5.31
C LEU A 159 -21.81 8.37 4.58
N LYS A 160 -21.97 9.65 4.93
CA LYS A 160 -22.89 10.59 4.28
C LYS A 160 -22.18 11.93 4.04
N PRO A 161 -22.63 12.74 3.08
CA PRO A 161 -22.10 14.11 2.94
C PRO A 161 -22.44 14.95 4.18
N PRO A 162 -21.61 15.95 4.52
CA PRO A 162 -21.85 16.82 5.68
C PRO A 162 -23.06 17.75 5.49
N VAL A 163 -23.42 18.03 4.24
CA VAL A 163 -24.59 18.83 3.84
C VAL A 163 -25.37 18.11 2.74
N PRO A 164 -26.68 18.39 2.57
CA PRO A 164 -27.45 17.84 1.45
C PRO A 164 -26.81 18.17 0.09
N ARG A 165 -26.79 17.19 -0.82
CA ARG A 165 -26.28 17.30 -2.20
C ARG A 165 -27.44 17.27 -3.19
N ALA A 166 -28.27 18.30 -3.16
CA ALA A 166 -29.52 18.40 -3.90
C ALA A 166 -29.43 19.30 -5.14
N ASP A 167 -28.31 20.00 -5.35
CA ASP A 167 -28.12 20.83 -6.53
C ASP A 167 -27.86 19.91 -7.74
N PRO A 168 -28.63 20.01 -8.84
CA PRO A 168 -28.39 19.19 -10.03
C PRO A 168 -27.02 19.43 -10.68
N ARG A 169 -26.30 20.49 -10.29
CA ARG A 169 -24.94 20.78 -10.73
C ARG A 169 -23.86 20.11 -9.87
N ASP A 170 -24.23 19.49 -8.74
CA ASP A 170 -23.28 18.78 -7.90
C ASP A 170 -22.71 17.55 -8.66
N PHE A 171 -21.38 17.47 -8.72
CA PHE A 171 -20.66 16.31 -9.26
C PHE A 171 -19.44 16.00 -8.38
N ASP A 172 -19.72 15.37 -7.23
CA ASP A 172 -18.72 15.03 -6.21
C ASP A 172 -17.67 13.98 -6.62
N PRO A 173 -17.94 13.02 -7.52
CA PRO A 173 -16.90 12.11 -8.02
C PRO A 173 -15.71 12.87 -8.60
N GLY A 174 -15.95 14.01 -9.26
CA GLY A 174 -14.91 14.86 -9.84
C GLY A 174 -13.95 15.48 -8.81
N ALA A 175 -14.30 15.47 -7.52
CA ALA A 175 -13.41 15.95 -6.45
C ALA A 175 -12.30 14.95 -6.09
N LYS A 176 -12.35 13.70 -6.60
CA LYS A 176 -11.27 12.72 -6.41
C LYS A 176 -10.30 12.77 -7.60
N PHE A 177 -9.03 13.04 -7.31
CA PHE A 177 -7.94 13.14 -8.30
C PHE A 177 -7.97 12.03 -9.35
N HIS A 178 -8.04 10.76 -8.92
CA HIS A 178 -8.02 9.60 -9.84
C HIS A 178 -9.24 9.48 -10.74
N VAL A 179 -10.39 10.04 -10.34
CA VAL A 179 -11.58 10.11 -11.21
C VAL A 179 -11.38 11.20 -12.25
N ALA A 180 -10.94 12.39 -11.84
CA ALA A 180 -10.70 13.51 -12.76
C ALA A 180 -9.51 13.27 -13.72
N GLY A 181 -8.49 12.55 -13.25
CA GLY A 181 -7.29 12.20 -14.00
C GLY A 181 -7.35 10.85 -14.71
N ASP A 182 -8.54 10.24 -14.83
CA ASP A 182 -8.77 8.97 -15.54
C ASP A 182 -7.79 7.84 -15.17
N SER A 183 -7.48 7.72 -13.88
CA SER A 183 -6.55 6.71 -13.36
C SER A 183 -7.31 5.58 -12.69
N GLN A 184 -7.14 4.34 -13.15
CA GLN A 184 -7.75 3.15 -12.56
C GLN A 184 -7.49 3.08 -11.04
N TYR A 185 -8.47 2.66 -10.23
CA TYR A 185 -8.42 2.75 -8.76
C TYR A 185 -8.53 1.40 -8.06
N ILE A 186 -9.06 0.38 -8.73
CA ILE A 186 -9.13 -0.99 -8.22
C ILE A 186 -7.74 -1.58 -7.97
N ALA A 187 -6.70 -1.02 -8.62
CA ALA A 187 -5.30 -1.29 -8.32
C ALA A 187 -5.01 -1.12 -6.82
N TYR A 188 -5.48 -0.03 -6.21
CA TYR A 188 -5.29 0.23 -4.78
C TYR A 188 -6.04 -0.76 -3.90
N PHE A 189 -7.24 -1.20 -4.29
CA PHE A 189 -7.98 -2.23 -3.54
C PHE A 189 -7.20 -3.56 -3.52
N VAL A 190 -6.71 -4.00 -4.68
CA VAL A 190 -5.88 -5.21 -4.79
C VAL A 190 -4.58 -5.04 -4.01
N ALA A 191 -3.94 -3.88 -4.10
CA ALA A 191 -2.71 -3.55 -3.40
C ALA A 191 -2.86 -3.65 -1.88
N HIS A 192 -3.99 -3.18 -1.34
CA HIS A 192 -4.30 -3.26 0.10
C HIS A 192 -4.52 -4.68 0.60
N ILE A 193 -4.68 -5.67 -0.28
CA ILE A 193 -4.77 -7.09 0.08
C ILE A 193 -3.40 -7.75 -0.11
N VAL A 194 -2.85 -7.66 -1.34
CA VAL A 194 -1.61 -8.36 -1.70
C VAL A 194 -0.39 -7.84 -0.94
N GLN A 195 -0.38 -6.55 -0.53
CA GLN A 195 0.74 -6.01 0.26
C GLN A 195 0.98 -6.79 1.55
N PHE A 196 -0.07 -7.35 2.17
CA PHE A 196 0.05 -8.17 3.37
C PHE A 196 0.54 -9.59 3.06
N GLN A 197 0.19 -10.16 1.90
CA GLN A 197 0.77 -11.44 1.44
C GLN A 197 2.28 -11.28 1.21
N PHE A 198 2.69 -10.19 0.54
CA PHE A 198 4.10 -9.86 0.38
C PHE A 198 4.77 -9.64 1.73
N TYR A 199 4.20 -8.79 2.58
CA TYR A 199 4.74 -8.48 3.90
C TYR A 199 4.99 -9.74 4.72
N ARG A 200 4.00 -10.63 4.83
CA ARG A 200 4.14 -11.91 5.53
C ARG A 200 5.28 -12.75 4.97
N SER A 201 5.37 -12.91 3.65
CA SER A 201 6.45 -13.71 3.04
C SER A 201 7.84 -13.09 3.24
N LEU A 202 7.95 -11.76 3.17
CA LEU A 202 9.21 -11.06 3.41
C LEU A 202 9.65 -11.13 4.88
N CYS A 203 8.72 -11.03 5.81
CA CYS A 203 8.98 -11.20 7.24
C CYS A 203 9.46 -12.62 7.58
N ILE A 204 8.87 -13.64 6.95
CA ILE A 204 9.35 -15.03 7.06
C ILE A 204 10.76 -15.15 6.49
N ALA A 205 11.01 -14.61 5.29
CA ALA A 205 12.33 -14.64 4.67
C ALA A 205 13.39 -13.89 5.49
N ALA A 206 12.99 -12.85 6.22
CA ALA A 206 13.86 -12.11 7.13
C ALA A 206 14.11 -12.81 8.48
N GLY A 207 13.39 -13.90 8.79
CA GLY A 207 13.43 -14.54 10.11
C GLY A 207 12.76 -13.71 11.21
N GLU A 208 11.93 -12.73 10.83
CA GLU A 208 11.24 -11.78 11.70
C GLU A 208 9.81 -12.22 12.04
N TYR A 209 9.30 -13.23 11.35
CA TYR A 209 7.99 -13.80 11.58
C TYR A 209 7.99 -15.32 11.36
N ASN A 210 7.29 -16.05 12.23
CA ASN A 210 7.05 -17.47 12.07
C ASN A 210 5.55 -17.75 12.29
N PRO A 211 4.81 -18.24 11.28
CA PRO A 211 3.37 -18.50 11.41
C PRO A 211 3.02 -19.58 12.46
N ASP A 212 3.99 -20.44 12.82
CA ASP A 212 3.81 -21.45 13.87
C ASP A 212 4.08 -20.90 15.29
N ASP A 213 4.64 -19.70 15.41
CA ASP A 213 4.95 -19.05 16.68
C ASP A 213 4.11 -17.79 16.88
N LYS A 214 3.04 -17.92 17.67
CA LYS A 214 2.11 -16.83 17.95
C LYS A 214 2.68 -15.75 18.88
N GLU A 215 3.83 -15.99 19.52
CA GLU A 215 4.47 -15.01 20.38
C GLU A 215 5.20 -13.91 19.57
N VAL A 216 5.47 -14.17 18.29
CA VAL A 216 6.11 -13.21 17.37
C VAL A 216 5.05 -12.65 16.41
N PRO A 217 4.39 -11.52 16.75
CA PRO A 217 3.30 -11.03 15.93
C PRO A 217 3.79 -10.41 14.61
N LEU A 218 3.09 -10.71 13.52
CA LEU A 218 3.41 -10.19 12.19
C LEU A 218 3.50 -8.65 12.14
N HIS A 219 2.62 -7.95 12.87
CA HIS A 219 2.59 -6.48 12.89
C HIS A 219 3.80 -5.79 13.51
N LYS A 220 4.75 -6.55 14.09
CA LYS A 220 6.01 -6.03 14.64
C LYS A 220 7.24 -6.31 13.78
N CYS A 221 7.07 -7.01 12.66
CA CYS A 221 8.18 -7.36 11.77
C CYS A 221 8.91 -6.12 11.23
N ASP A 222 10.25 -6.14 11.27
CA ASP A 222 11.08 -5.18 10.53
C ASP A 222 12.12 -5.92 9.70
N PHE A 223 11.95 -5.98 8.39
CA PHE A 223 12.88 -6.66 7.48
C PHE A 223 13.99 -5.73 6.94
N TYR A 224 14.20 -4.56 7.54
CA TYR A 224 15.33 -3.69 7.21
C TYR A 224 16.67 -4.45 7.35
N GLU A 225 17.55 -4.30 6.35
CA GLU A 225 18.83 -5.02 6.17
C GLU A 225 18.73 -6.52 5.83
N SER A 226 17.53 -7.08 5.67
CA SER A 226 17.36 -8.47 5.22
C SER A 226 17.66 -8.63 3.73
N THR A 227 18.81 -9.24 3.42
CA THR A 227 19.15 -9.59 2.03
C THR A 227 18.23 -10.69 1.48
N ALA A 228 17.76 -11.60 2.33
CA ALA A 228 16.85 -12.67 1.93
C ALA A 228 15.48 -12.13 1.48
N ALA A 229 14.91 -11.17 2.23
CA ALA A 229 13.71 -10.46 1.79
C ALA A 229 13.95 -9.67 0.49
N GLY A 230 15.11 -9.01 0.39
CA GLY A 230 15.50 -8.28 -0.82
C GLY A 230 15.66 -9.18 -2.07
N GLU A 231 16.19 -10.39 -1.92
CA GLU A 231 16.30 -11.39 -2.99
C GLU A 231 14.91 -11.84 -3.46
N LYS A 232 14.01 -12.16 -2.53
CA LYS A 232 12.62 -12.57 -2.85
C LYS A 232 11.85 -11.45 -3.57
N LEU A 233 11.98 -10.20 -3.12
CA LEU A 233 11.45 -9.04 -3.83
C LEU A 233 12.04 -8.95 -5.26
N LYS A 234 13.37 -8.98 -5.38
CA LYS A 234 14.05 -8.88 -6.67
C LYS A 234 13.59 -9.95 -7.65
N ASP A 235 13.47 -11.19 -7.20
CA ASP A 235 13.09 -12.31 -8.06
C ASP A 235 11.71 -12.12 -8.67
N GLY A 236 10.73 -11.65 -7.90
CA GLY A 236 9.40 -11.28 -8.41
C GLY A 236 9.42 -10.05 -9.31
N LEU A 237 10.02 -8.95 -8.84
CA LEU A 237 9.99 -7.66 -9.56
C LEU A 237 10.73 -7.71 -10.91
N SER A 238 11.80 -8.50 -11.00
CA SER A 238 12.57 -8.64 -12.24
C SER A 238 11.79 -9.25 -13.40
N LEU A 239 10.69 -9.96 -13.11
CA LEU A 239 9.81 -10.55 -14.11
C LEU A 239 8.96 -9.49 -14.84
N GLY A 240 8.71 -8.33 -14.23
CA GLY A 240 7.77 -7.33 -14.76
C GLY A 240 6.43 -7.96 -15.16
N ALA A 241 5.96 -7.66 -16.37
CA ALA A 241 4.74 -8.22 -16.96
C ALA A 241 5.01 -9.43 -17.90
N SER A 242 6.19 -10.06 -17.81
CA SER A 242 6.56 -11.20 -18.69
C SER A 242 5.86 -12.52 -18.32
N LYS A 243 5.25 -12.59 -17.14
CA LYS A 243 4.53 -13.75 -16.61
C LYS A 243 3.15 -13.33 -16.12
N HIS A 244 2.24 -14.29 -16.02
CA HIS A 244 0.95 -14.03 -15.41
C HIS A 244 1.14 -13.65 -13.93
N TRP A 245 0.35 -12.72 -13.41
CA TRP A 245 0.53 -12.19 -12.06
C TRP A 245 0.54 -13.25 -10.96
N SER A 246 -0.19 -14.35 -11.14
CA SER A 246 -0.19 -15.48 -10.19
C SER A 246 1.15 -16.20 -10.12
N ASP A 247 1.91 -16.24 -11.23
CA ASP A 247 3.25 -16.84 -11.25
C ASP A 247 4.25 -15.92 -10.56
N VAL A 248 4.10 -14.59 -10.74
CA VAL A 248 4.91 -13.60 -10.03
C VAL A 248 4.60 -13.64 -8.53
N LEU A 249 3.32 -13.78 -8.15
CA LEU A 249 2.91 -13.97 -6.76
C LEU A 249 3.59 -15.19 -6.15
N GLU A 250 3.58 -16.32 -6.85
CA GLU A 250 4.17 -17.57 -6.34
C GLU A 250 5.68 -17.45 -6.08
N VAL A 251 6.41 -16.75 -6.95
CA VAL A 251 7.82 -16.45 -6.71
C VAL A 251 8.01 -15.63 -5.43
N MET A 252 7.15 -14.65 -5.20
CA MET A 252 7.27 -13.74 -4.07
C MET A 252 6.73 -14.33 -2.75
N THR A 253 5.70 -15.17 -2.79
CA THR A 253 4.94 -15.57 -1.60
C THR A 253 4.71 -17.07 -1.46
N GLU A 254 5.06 -17.88 -2.47
CA GLU A 254 4.70 -19.30 -2.59
C GLU A 254 3.18 -19.54 -2.70
N GLU A 255 2.42 -18.50 -3.01
CA GLU A 255 0.97 -18.55 -3.20
C GLU A 255 0.59 -18.10 -4.62
N ARG A 256 -0.49 -18.66 -5.17
CA ARG A 256 -0.96 -18.34 -6.54
C ARG A 256 -2.26 -17.54 -6.57
N LYS A 257 -2.85 -17.24 -5.42
CA LYS A 257 -4.16 -16.59 -5.30
C LYS A 257 -4.04 -15.33 -4.47
N LEU A 258 -4.79 -14.30 -4.85
CA LEU A 258 -5.03 -13.15 -4.00
C LEU A 258 -5.84 -13.63 -2.78
N ASP A 259 -5.30 -13.42 -1.59
CA ASP A 259 -5.83 -13.98 -0.35
C ASP A 259 -5.74 -12.95 0.79
N ALA A 260 -6.81 -12.83 1.57
CA ALA A 260 -6.90 -11.84 2.64
C ALA A 260 -6.44 -12.36 4.01
N THR A 261 -6.02 -13.62 4.11
CA THR A 261 -5.60 -14.24 5.38
C THR A 261 -4.48 -13.45 6.04
N ALA A 262 -3.45 -13.05 5.27
CA ALA A 262 -2.33 -12.28 5.83
C ALA A 262 -2.74 -10.91 6.39
N LEU A 263 -3.74 -10.26 5.76
CA LEU A 263 -4.32 -9.01 6.28
C LEU A 263 -5.09 -9.27 7.57
N LEU A 264 -5.93 -10.31 7.59
CA LEU A 264 -6.72 -10.67 8.78
C LEU A 264 -5.83 -11.06 9.96
N GLU A 265 -4.77 -11.81 9.69
CA GLU A 265 -3.73 -12.21 10.65
C GLU A 265 -3.00 -10.99 11.23
N TYR A 266 -2.60 -10.03 10.39
CA TYR A 266 -1.96 -8.79 10.85
C TYR A 266 -2.83 -8.03 11.87
N PHE A 267 -4.14 -7.94 11.61
CA PHE A 267 -5.08 -7.18 12.46
C PHE A 267 -5.83 -8.03 13.49
N GLU A 268 -5.52 -9.33 13.63
CA GLU A 268 -6.23 -10.21 14.57
C GLU A 268 -6.22 -9.68 16.02
N PRO A 269 -5.09 -9.18 16.57
CA PRO A 269 -5.09 -8.64 17.94
C PRO A 269 -6.04 -7.44 18.11
N LEU A 270 -6.05 -6.53 17.13
CA LEU A 270 -6.96 -5.37 17.13
C LEU A 270 -8.41 -5.80 16.98
N TYR A 271 -8.70 -6.74 16.09
CA TYR A 271 -10.06 -7.24 15.89
C TYR A 271 -10.62 -7.83 17.19
N ASN A 272 -9.84 -8.65 17.88
CA ASN A 272 -10.23 -9.25 19.16
C ASN A 272 -10.46 -8.18 20.23
N PHE A 273 -9.55 -7.21 20.35
CA PHE A 273 -9.68 -6.08 21.27
C PHE A 273 -10.96 -5.27 20.99
N LEU A 274 -11.18 -4.84 19.75
CA LEU A 274 -12.34 -4.03 19.38
C LEU A 274 -13.66 -4.79 19.58
N LYS A 275 -13.69 -6.09 19.33
CA LYS A 275 -14.87 -6.92 19.59
C LYS A 275 -15.24 -6.92 21.07
N GLU A 276 -14.26 -7.08 21.95
CA GLU A 276 -14.47 -7.03 23.39
C GLU A 276 -14.89 -5.63 23.86
N GLN A 277 -14.19 -4.59 23.41
CA GLN A 277 -14.48 -3.21 23.83
C GLN A 277 -15.84 -2.73 23.33
N ASN A 278 -16.23 -3.05 22.10
CA ASN A 278 -17.55 -2.67 21.57
C ASN A 278 -18.68 -3.36 22.35
N GLN A 279 -18.49 -4.63 22.74
CA GLN A 279 -19.45 -5.33 23.61
C GLN A 279 -19.59 -4.64 24.98
N LYS A 280 -18.49 -4.18 25.58
CA LYS A 280 -18.50 -3.42 26.84
C LYS A 280 -19.20 -2.07 26.69
N LEU A 281 -18.95 -1.38 25.57
CA LEU A 281 -19.51 -0.06 25.27
C LEU A 281 -20.95 -0.11 24.72
N LYS A 282 -21.48 -1.31 24.43
CA LYS A 282 -22.81 -1.53 23.84
C LYS A 282 -22.99 -0.84 22.47
N LEU A 283 -21.93 -0.86 21.67
CA LEU A 283 -21.94 -0.44 20.27
C LEU A 283 -22.37 -1.59 19.34
#